data_AF-A0A9E5RYQ1-F1
#
_entry.id   AF-A0A9E5RYQ1-F1
#
_cell.length_a   1.000
_cell.length_b   1.000
_cell.length_c   1.000
_cell.angle_alpha   90.00
_cell.angle_beta   90.00
_cell.angle_gamma   90.00
#
_symmetry.space_group_name_H-M   'P 1'
#
loop_
_entity.id
_entity.type
_entity.pdbx_description
1 polymer ?
#
loop_
_entity_poly.entity_id
_entity_poly.type
_entity_poly.pdbx_seq_one_letter_code
_entity_poly.pdbx_strand_id
1 'polypeptide(L)'
;MNRLNNKAFEILRVEVERCANNDAIGQTERLIVIKRLEKLRLEKGSEVKFDELRDTVSDIYPQFSDKVIKKAIKANKPSEIFAKITFLMILLTGSVGIVWMANLPNPMIRKSVAKTAPILLIPSFMSMDYNYREAIDTLGQAEQLLDNPTSAADIERGETKVKQAKKHLDQLPVWFLGYYPETYCNWLGCTWKFTFDEFETARKKVARLEAIAFQNQNALNPLQEAEQELKAAKQQYTTAKTIPEKEEAISAWKKAITLFEQIPVETIAGRNAQAKLKGYKQELDDAFTATYISAAQEFDLEAQKIKPINPQGASKLWQQALYKLNQIPKENSRYLEAQKLLVSIQSREQTVANSSSINYIEAAKQYAFAAATITQKPPHPAAKWKQSAELWNNAISQLQEIDVKDAGYVEAQKLIAQYQSNLGIIEERYEAEKSGQEIIVQANQKIESLIASSPSDRQQWKAKIQGVINQLETVRSQTTSYPKAQRLITLAQRRLQNI
;
A
#
# COMPACT_ATOMS: atom_id res chain seq x y z
N MET A 1 -67.01 8.06 -15.77
CA MET A 1 -67.38 6.81 -16.49
C MET A 1 -67.49 7.15 -17.97
N ASN A 2 -67.25 6.18 -18.85
CA ASN A 2 -67.42 6.41 -20.29
C ASN A 2 -68.92 6.51 -20.60
N ARG A 3 -69.31 7.32 -21.58
CA ARG A 3 -70.73 7.58 -21.89
C ARG A 3 -71.45 6.33 -22.41
N LEU A 4 -70.71 5.44 -23.07
CA LEU A 4 -71.14 4.11 -23.50
C LEU A 4 -70.14 3.04 -23.02
N ASN A 5 -70.60 2.02 -22.31
CA ASN A 5 -69.76 0.93 -21.83
C ASN A 5 -69.58 -0.16 -22.91
N ASN A 6 -68.59 -1.05 -22.73
CA ASN A 6 -68.27 -2.09 -23.71
C ASN A 6 -69.46 -3.03 -24.01
N LYS A 7 -70.26 -3.36 -23.00
CA LYS A 7 -71.41 -4.27 -23.16
C LYS A 7 -72.53 -3.66 -23.99
N ALA A 8 -72.82 -2.37 -23.77
CA ALA A 8 -73.80 -1.61 -24.53
C ALA A 8 -73.31 -1.37 -25.97
N PHE A 9 -72.02 -1.09 -26.16
CA PHE A 9 -71.41 -0.94 -27.48
C PHE A 9 -71.56 -2.21 -28.33
N GLU A 10 -71.28 -3.38 -27.77
CA GLU A 10 -71.40 -4.65 -28.52
C GLU A 10 -72.83 -4.95 -28.96
N ILE A 11 -73.82 -4.63 -28.12
CA ILE A 11 -75.23 -4.81 -28.47
C ILE A 11 -75.61 -3.94 -29.68
N LEU A 12 -75.10 -2.71 -29.73
CA LEU A 12 -75.37 -1.78 -30.84
C LEU A 12 -74.60 -2.18 -32.11
N ARG A 13 -73.34 -2.61 -31.97
CA ARG A 13 -72.49 -3.05 -33.10
C ARG A 13 -73.12 -4.20 -33.88
N VAL A 14 -73.63 -5.21 -33.19
CA VAL A 14 -74.29 -6.37 -33.82
C VAL A 14 -75.54 -5.95 -34.61
N GLU A 15 -76.25 -4.92 -34.16
CA GLU A 15 -77.41 -4.41 -34.87
C GLU A 15 -77.01 -3.59 -36.10
N VAL A 16 -75.95 -2.79 -35.99
CA VAL A 16 -75.37 -2.06 -37.13
C VAL A 16 -74.93 -3.05 -38.22
N GLU A 17 -74.31 -4.16 -37.85
CA GLU A 17 -73.93 -5.22 -38.80
C GLU A 17 -75.15 -5.88 -39.46
N ARG A 18 -76.28 -5.98 -38.76
CA ARG A 18 -77.53 -6.52 -39.34
C ARG A 18 -78.22 -5.53 -40.27
N CYS A 19 -78.14 -4.24 -39.99
CA CYS A 19 -78.79 -3.20 -40.79
C CYS A 19 -78.02 -2.86 -42.07
N ALA A 20 -76.71 -3.15 -42.13
CA ALA A 20 -75.85 -2.82 -43.26
C ALA A 20 -76.05 -3.77 -44.45
N ASN A 21 -76.11 -3.21 -45.67
CA ASN A 21 -75.99 -3.97 -46.91
C ASN A 21 -74.52 -4.24 -47.26
N ASN A 22 -74.25 -5.32 -48.00
CA ASN A 22 -72.89 -5.76 -48.31
C ASN A 22 -72.24 -5.05 -49.53
N ASP A 23 -72.88 -4.01 -50.07
CA ASP A 23 -72.34 -3.19 -51.15
C ASP A 23 -71.38 -2.09 -50.65
N ALA A 24 -70.70 -1.40 -51.56
CA ALA A 24 -69.69 -0.41 -51.21
C ALA A 24 -70.24 0.78 -50.39
N ILE A 25 -71.52 1.13 -50.60
CA ILE A 25 -72.21 2.18 -49.86
C ILE A 25 -72.53 1.69 -48.44
N GLY A 26 -73.13 0.51 -48.29
CA GLY A 26 -73.45 -0.08 -46.98
C GLY A 26 -72.21 -0.34 -46.10
N GLN A 27 -71.06 -0.68 -46.71
CA GLN A 27 -69.79 -0.80 -45.99
C GLN A 27 -69.29 0.54 -45.42
N THR A 28 -69.50 1.64 -46.16
CA THR A 28 -69.09 2.98 -45.75
C THR A 28 -70.01 3.51 -44.64
N GLU A 29 -71.32 3.33 -44.78
CA GLU A 29 -72.34 3.66 -43.78
C GLU A 29 -72.09 2.93 -42.45
N ARG A 30 -71.78 1.63 -42.52
CA ARG A 30 -71.44 0.81 -41.35
C ARG A 30 -70.25 1.38 -40.58
N LEU A 31 -69.20 1.78 -41.29
CA LEU A 31 -67.99 2.35 -40.68
C LEU A 31 -68.27 3.71 -40.02
N ILE A 32 -69.12 4.53 -40.62
CA ILE A 32 -69.51 5.82 -40.06
C ILE A 32 -70.24 5.62 -38.72
N VAL A 33 -71.24 4.73 -38.67
CA VAL A 33 -72.04 4.50 -37.46
C VAL A 33 -71.19 3.85 -36.36
N ILE A 34 -70.35 2.87 -36.69
CA ILE A 34 -69.45 2.25 -35.71
C ILE A 34 -68.50 3.29 -35.11
N LYS A 35 -67.90 4.19 -35.91
CA LYS A 35 -67.02 5.24 -35.39
C LYS A 35 -67.74 6.23 -34.47
N ARG A 36 -69.00 6.57 -34.75
CA ARG A 36 -69.80 7.42 -33.85
C ARG A 36 -70.07 6.74 -32.51
N LEU A 37 -70.40 5.44 -32.53
CA LEU A 37 -70.60 4.66 -31.31
C LEU A 37 -69.30 4.46 -30.52
N GLU A 38 -68.16 4.29 -31.19
CA GLU A 38 -66.85 4.23 -30.55
C GLU A 38 -66.46 5.56 -29.91
N LYS A 39 -66.80 6.69 -30.53
CA LYS A 39 -66.61 8.02 -29.94
C LYS A 39 -67.37 8.13 -28.62
N LEU A 40 -68.64 7.72 -28.56
CA LEU A 40 -69.42 7.68 -27.32
C LEU A 40 -68.82 6.72 -26.28
N ARG A 41 -68.14 5.65 -26.72
CA ARG A 41 -67.43 4.71 -25.83
C ARG A 41 -66.14 5.31 -25.25
N LEU A 42 -65.47 6.21 -25.96
CA LEU A 42 -64.21 6.82 -25.54
C LEU A 42 -64.41 8.13 -24.76
N GLU A 43 -65.51 8.83 -24.99
CA GLU A 43 -65.86 10.04 -24.26
C GLU A 43 -66.24 9.76 -22.80
N LYS A 44 -65.75 10.60 -21.88
CA LYS A 44 -66.15 10.59 -20.47
C LYS A 44 -67.26 11.62 -20.27
N GLY A 45 -68.37 11.22 -19.64
CA GLY A 45 -69.51 12.10 -19.42
C GLY A 45 -70.69 11.36 -18.80
N SER A 46 -71.85 12.02 -18.77
CA SER A 46 -73.12 11.37 -18.38
C SER A 46 -73.47 10.26 -19.37
N GLU A 47 -74.14 9.22 -18.86
CA GLU A 47 -74.60 8.08 -19.66
C GLU A 47 -75.42 8.57 -20.87
N VAL A 48 -75.15 7.97 -22.04
CA VAL A 48 -75.88 8.30 -23.26
C VAL A 48 -77.37 7.96 -23.11
N LYS A 49 -78.23 8.92 -23.46
CA LYS A 49 -79.70 8.77 -23.35
C LYS A 49 -80.26 8.07 -24.59
N PHE A 50 -81.53 7.65 -24.50
CA PHE A 50 -82.21 6.94 -25.58
C PHE A 50 -82.30 7.76 -26.86
N ASP A 51 -82.74 9.00 -26.76
CA ASP A 51 -82.89 9.88 -27.92
C ASP A 51 -81.53 10.16 -28.57
N GLU A 52 -80.49 10.38 -27.77
CA GLU A 52 -79.12 10.60 -28.27
C GLU A 52 -78.55 9.39 -29.02
N LEU A 53 -78.75 8.16 -28.50
CA LEU A 53 -78.34 6.94 -29.20
C LEU A 53 -79.16 6.71 -30.47
N ARG A 54 -80.44 7.05 -30.46
CA ARG A 54 -81.33 6.95 -31.62
C ARG A 54 -80.86 7.89 -32.72
N ASP A 55 -80.64 9.15 -32.39
CA ASP A 55 -80.17 10.17 -33.34
C ASP A 55 -78.80 9.83 -33.94
N THR A 56 -77.95 9.12 -33.17
CA THR A 56 -76.62 8.69 -33.64
C THR A 56 -76.67 7.68 -34.80
N VAL A 57 -77.74 6.88 -34.87
CA VAL A 57 -77.87 5.76 -35.81
C VAL A 57 -79.01 5.93 -36.83
N SER A 58 -80.02 6.74 -36.53
CA SER A 58 -81.25 6.81 -37.34
C SER A 58 -81.12 7.58 -38.64
N ASP A 59 -80.10 8.44 -38.78
CA ASP A 59 -79.82 9.16 -40.03
C ASP A 59 -79.34 8.22 -41.14
N ILE A 60 -78.62 7.15 -40.76
CA ILE A 60 -78.07 6.16 -41.68
C ILE A 60 -78.92 4.88 -41.71
N TYR A 61 -79.46 4.46 -40.56
CA TYR A 61 -80.34 3.30 -40.45
C TYR A 61 -81.70 3.69 -39.84
N PRO A 62 -82.64 4.25 -40.62
CA PRO A 62 -83.98 4.57 -40.13
C PRO A 62 -84.74 3.36 -39.56
N GLN A 63 -84.41 2.15 -40.03
CA GLN A 63 -84.94 0.88 -39.58
C GLN A 63 -84.28 0.31 -38.31
N PHE A 64 -83.35 1.03 -37.68
CA PHE A 64 -82.63 0.54 -36.52
C PHE A 64 -83.56 0.27 -35.34
N SER A 65 -83.40 -0.88 -34.69
CA SER A 65 -84.37 -1.35 -33.71
C SER A 65 -84.34 -0.56 -32.39
N ASP A 66 -85.42 0.18 -32.12
CA ASP A 66 -85.65 0.84 -30.82
C ASP A 66 -85.55 -0.13 -29.64
N LYS A 67 -85.94 -1.39 -29.83
CA LYS A 67 -85.82 -2.43 -28.80
C LYS A 67 -84.35 -2.71 -28.46
N VAL A 68 -83.47 -2.67 -29.45
CA VAL A 68 -82.04 -2.88 -29.27
C VAL A 68 -81.38 -1.69 -28.60
N ILE A 69 -81.78 -0.46 -28.95
CA ILE A 69 -81.32 0.75 -28.25
C ILE A 69 -81.73 0.70 -26.76
N LYS A 70 -82.99 0.35 -26.45
CA LYS A 70 -83.43 0.17 -25.04
C LYS A 70 -82.63 -0.90 -24.31
N LYS A 71 -82.31 -2.02 -25.00
CA LYS A 71 -81.48 -3.10 -24.44
C LYS A 71 -80.04 -2.63 -24.17
N ALA A 72 -79.46 -1.85 -25.08
CA ALA A 72 -78.14 -1.26 -24.93
C ALA A 72 -78.09 -0.29 -23.74
N ILE A 73 -79.09 0.58 -23.58
CA ILE A 73 -79.17 1.51 -22.42
C ILE A 73 -79.30 0.77 -21.11
N LYS A 74 -80.13 -0.28 -21.06
CA LYS A 74 -80.24 -1.12 -19.86
C LYS A 74 -78.91 -1.80 -19.52
N ALA A 75 -78.14 -2.21 -20.54
CA ALA A 75 -76.81 -2.77 -20.36
C ALA A 75 -75.73 -1.71 -20.09
N ASN A 76 -76.01 -0.43 -20.40
CA ASN A 76 -75.11 0.70 -20.20
C ASN A 76 -75.06 1.16 -18.72
N LYS A 77 -76.09 0.81 -17.95
CA LYS A 77 -76.16 1.09 -16.50
C LYS A 77 -75.23 0.15 -15.71
N PRO A 78 -74.53 0.63 -14.67
CA PRO A 78 -73.85 -0.23 -13.71
C PRO A 78 -74.87 -1.16 -13.02
N SER A 79 -74.52 -2.43 -12.80
CA SER A 79 -75.48 -3.47 -12.40
C SER A 79 -76.12 -3.22 -11.01
N GLU A 80 -77.45 -3.32 -10.96
CA GLU A 80 -78.32 -3.15 -9.78
C GLU A 80 -78.22 -4.27 -8.71
N ILE A 81 -77.16 -5.09 -8.73
CA ILE A 81 -76.91 -6.12 -7.69
C ILE A 81 -76.44 -5.47 -6.37
N PHE A 82 -76.08 -4.18 -6.40
CA PHE A 82 -75.59 -3.42 -5.25
C PHE A 82 -76.66 -2.88 -4.27
N ALA A 83 -77.95 -2.83 -4.66
CA ALA A 83 -78.98 -2.17 -3.85
C ALA A 83 -79.65 -3.05 -2.77
N LYS A 84 -79.58 -4.38 -2.89
CA LYS A 84 -80.15 -5.32 -1.90
C LYS A 84 -79.15 -5.85 -0.88
N ILE A 85 -77.86 -5.59 -1.09
CA ILE A 85 -76.78 -5.96 -0.15
C ILE A 85 -76.57 -4.87 0.92
N THR A 86 -77.16 -3.68 0.76
CA THR A 86 -76.90 -2.52 1.63
C THR A 86 -77.37 -2.70 3.07
N PHE A 87 -78.43 -3.48 3.35
CA PHE A 87 -78.87 -3.70 4.73
C PHE A 87 -78.02 -4.72 5.49
N LEU A 88 -77.42 -5.70 4.79
CA LEU A 88 -76.44 -6.63 5.40
C LEU A 88 -75.04 -5.99 5.48
N MET A 89 -74.72 -5.10 4.55
CA MET A 89 -73.46 -4.33 4.56
C MET A 89 -73.42 -3.21 5.58
N ILE A 90 -74.53 -2.64 6.07
CA ILE A 90 -74.46 -1.66 7.18
C ILE A 90 -74.05 -2.35 8.49
N LEU A 91 -74.42 -3.62 8.71
CA LEU A 91 -73.89 -4.41 9.82
C LEU A 91 -72.41 -4.80 9.62
N LEU A 92 -71.96 -5.04 8.37
CA LEU A 92 -70.58 -5.43 8.07
C LEU A 92 -69.60 -4.25 7.84
N THR A 93 -70.06 -3.06 7.47
CA THR A 93 -69.21 -1.86 7.32
C THR A 93 -68.91 -1.18 8.65
N GLY A 94 -69.76 -1.38 9.66
CA GLY A 94 -69.36 -1.17 11.05
C GLY A 94 -68.11 -1.99 11.37
N SER A 95 -68.06 -3.26 10.98
CA SER A 95 -66.88 -4.11 11.24
C SER A 95 -65.63 -3.74 10.42
N VAL A 96 -65.67 -3.20 9.20
CA VAL A 96 -64.40 -2.84 8.50
C VAL A 96 -63.76 -1.59 9.10
N GLY A 97 -64.56 -0.58 9.49
CA GLY A 97 -64.07 0.59 10.22
C GLY A 97 -63.60 0.25 11.64
N ILE A 98 -64.32 -0.64 12.32
CA ILE A 98 -63.94 -1.17 13.63
C ILE A 98 -62.70 -2.08 13.54
N VAL A 99 -62.54 -2.90 12.49
CA VAL A 99 -61.34 -3.73 12.25
C VAL A 99 -60.13 -2.87 11.96
N TRP A 100 -60.28 -1.77 11.21
CA TRP A 100 -59.19 -0.82 10.98
C TRP A 100 -58.80 -0.07 12.27
N MET A 101 -59.77 0.39 13.08
CA MET A 101 -59.51 0.98 14.41
C MET A 101 -58.96 -0.03 15.43
N ALA A 102 -59.43 -1.27 15.40
CA ALA A 102 -58.98 -2.36 16.26
C ALA A 102 -57.58 -2.88 15.86
N ASN A 103 -57.20 -2.73 14.59
CA ASN A 103 -55.87 -3.00 14.05
C ASN A 103 -54.96 -1.75 14.05
N LEU A 104 -55.33 -0.67 14.76
CA LEU A 104 -54.40 0.45 14.99
C LEU A 104 -53.21 -0.03 15.83
N PRO A 105 -51.99 0.50 15.62
CA PRO A 105 -50.78 0.11 16.35
C PRO A 105 -50.72 0.69 17.78
N ASN A 106 -51.87 0.86 18.44
CA ASN A 106 -51.94 1.28 19.84
C ASN A 106 -52.13 0.05 20.76
N PRO A 107 -51.18 -0.25 21.67
CA PRO A 107 -51.21 -1.44 22.52
C PRO A 107 -52.44 -1.52 23.44
N MET A 108 -53.02 -0.38 23.88
CA MET A 108 -54.16 -0.37 24.80
C MET A 108 -55.48 -0.77 24.11
N ILE A 109 -55.66 -0.40 22.84
CA ILE A 109 -56.85 -0.72 22.05
C ILE A 109 -56.83 -2.21 21.69
N ARG A 110 -55.70 -2.72 21.21
CA ARG A 110 -55.54 -4.13 20.84
C ARG A 110 -55.69 -5.09 22.01
N LYS A 111 -55.21 -4.74 23.21
CA LYS A 111 -55.39 -5.56 24.41
C LYS A 111 -56.86 -5.76 24.76
N SER A 112 -57.67 -4.73 24.59
CA SER A 112 -59.11 -4.78 24.83
C SER A 112 -59.84 -5.59 23.75
N VAL A 113 -59.43 -5.43 22.48
CA VAL A 113 -59.97 -6.23 21.35
C VAL A 113 -59.60 -7.71 21.48
N ALA A 114 -58.37 -8.03 21.88
CA ALA A 114 -57.93 -9.41 22.07
C ALA A 114 -58.73 -10.14 23.16
N LYS A 115 -59.11 -9.44 24.25
CA LYS A 115 -59.93 -10.00 25.34
C LYS A 115 -61.42 -10.11 25.00
N THR A 116 -61.94 -9.22 24.16
CA THR A 116 -63.39 -9.05 23.95
C THR A 116 -63.87 -9.64 22.62
N ALA A 117 -63.06 -9.56 21.56
CA ALA A 117 -63.39 -10.00 20.20
C ALA A 117 -62.14 -10.49 19.44
N PRO A 118 -61.52 -11.62 19.84
CA PRO A 118 -60.25 -12.09 19.29
C PRO A 118 -60.30 -12.41 17.78
N ILE A 119 -61.50 -12.72 17.25
CA ILE A 119 -61.72 -13.05 15.83
C ILE A 119 -61.29 -11.90 14.89
N LEU A 120 -61.36 -10.66 15.35
CA LEU A 120 -60.98 -9.49 14.53
C LEU A 120 -59.45 -9.36 14.33
N LEU A 121 -58.64 -10.08 15.13
CA LEU A 121 -57.18 -10.04 15.09
C LEU A 121 -56.56 -11.25 14.37
N ILE A 122 -57.37 -12.21 13.90
CA ILE A 122 -56.90 -13.44 13.23
C ILE A 122 -55.97 -13.15 12.05
N PRO A 123 -56.29 -12.24 11.11
CA PRO A 123 -55.40 -11.96 9.99
C PRO A 123 -54.05 -11.41 10.43
N SER A 124 -54.02 -10.58 11.48
CA SER A 124 -52.78 -10.06 12.06
C SER A 124 -51.97 -11.15 12.74
N PHE A 125 -52.60 -12.05 13.50
CA PHE A 125 -51.92 -13.18 14.13
C PHE A 125 -51.36 -14.18 13.10
N MET A 126 -52.10 -14.45 12.02
CA MET A 126 -51.63 -15.28 10.91
C MET A 126 -50.42 -14.66 10.21
N SER A 127 -50.45 -13.35 9.93
CA SER A 127 -49.31 -12.65 9.35
C SER A 127 -48.10 -12.63 10.28
N MET A 128 -48.32 -12.50 11.58
CA MET A 128 -47.26 -12.50 12.59
C MET A 128 -46.62 -13.89 12.76
N ASP A 129 -47.43 -14.96 12.81
CA ASP A 129 -46.93 -16.35 12.87
C ASP A 129 -46.14 -16.70 11.61
N TYR A 130 -46.66 -16.35 10.43
CA TYR A 130 -45.97 -16.54 9.15
C TYR A 130 -44.60 -15.85 9.14
N ASN A 131 -44.56 -14.54 9.43
CA ASN A 131 -43.31 -13.79 9.43
C ASN A 131 -42.32 -14.29 10.48
N TYR A 132 -42.79 -14.70 11.66
CA TYR A 132 -41.88 -15.25 12.65
C TYR A 132 -41.30 -16.61 12.22
N ARG A 133 -42.12 -17.52 11.71
CA ARG A 133 -41.65 -18.83 11.22
C ARG A 133 -40.65 -18.67 10.09
N GLU A 134 -40.97 -17.84 9.09
CA GLU A 134 -40.07 -17.54 7.97
C GLU A 134 -38.79 -16.86 8.45
N ALA A 135 -38.88 -15.94 9.42
CA ALA A 135 -37.71 -15.31 10.03
C ALA A 135 -36.79 -16.35 10.68
N ILE A 136 -37.32 -17.26 11.50
CA ILE A 136 -36.51 -18.26 12.21
C ILE A 136 -35.93 -19.30 11.24
N ASP A 137 -36.72 -19.78 10.26
CA ASP A 137 -36.23 -20.72 9.24
C ASP A 137 -35.12 -20.09 8.39
N THR A 138 -35.35 -18.88 7.90
CA THR A 138 -34.36 -18.14 7.10
C THR A 138 -33.12 -17.81 7.94
N LEU A 139 -33.29 -17.47 9.22
CA LEU A 139 -32.18 -17.24 10.15
C LEU A 139 -31.35 -18.52 10.35
N GLY A 140 -31.99 -19.69 10.51
CA GLY A 140 -31.28 -20.97 10.60
C GLY A 140 -30.48 -21.29 9.33
N GLN A 141 -31.05 -21.02 8.15
CA GLN A 141 -30.32 -21.14 6.87
C GLN A 141 -29.15 -20.17 6.79
N ALA A 142 -29.32 -18.94 7.26
CA ALA A 142 -28.25 -17.95 7.31
C ALA A 142 -27.12 -18.35 8.26
N GLU A 143 -27.45 -18.86 9.45
CA GLU A 143 -26.48 -19.38 10.43
C GLU A 143 -25.66 -20.51 9.81
N GLN A 144 -26.31 -21.49 9.17
CA GLN A 144 -25.60 -22.60 8.51
C GLN A 144 -24.61 -22.10 7.44
N LEU A 145 -24.99 -21.06 6.69
CA LEU A 145 -24.16 -20.50 5.64
C LEU A 145 -23.03 -19.61 6.18
N LEU A 146 -23.23 -18.90 7.31
CA LEU A 146 -22.30 -17.86 7.78
C LEU A 146 -21.48 -18.24 9.03
N ASP A 147 -21.84 -19.27 9.79
CA ASP A 147 -21.03 -19.74 10.92
C ASP A 147 -19.77 -20.46 10.46
N ASN A 148 -19.87 -21.27 9.39
CA ASN A 148 -18.73 -21.97 8.78
C ASN A 148 -18.79 -21.93 7.23
N PRO A 149 -18.79 -20.74 6.62
CA PRO A 149 -18.86 -20.61 5.18
C PRO A 149 -17.64 -21.26 4.52
N THR A 150 -17.87 -22.00 3.44
CA THR A 150 -16.84 -22.74 2.71
C THR A 150 -16.44 -22.07 1.40
N SER A 151 -17.24 -21.12 0.93
CA SER A 151 -17.04 -20.42 -0.34
C SER A 151 -17.57 -18.97 -0.29
N ALA A 152 -17.16 -18.15 -1.26
CA ALA A 152 -17.73 -16.80 -1.45
C ALA A 152 -19.23 -16.85 -1.75
N ALA A 153 -19.70 -17.89 -2.45
CA ALA A 153 -21.12 -18.09 -2.73
C ALA A 153 -21.94 -18.36 -1.45
N ASP A 154 -21.36 -19.04 -0.45
CA ASP A 154 -22.01 -19.24 0.84
C ASP A 154 -22.18 -17.91 1.58
N ILE A 155 -21.18 -17.01 1.50
CA ILE A 155 -21.27 -15.67 2.09
C ILE A 155 -22.38 -14.86 1.44
N GLU A 156 -22.41 -14.78 0.10
CA GLU A 156 -23.41 -14.00 -0.63
C GLU A 156 -24.83 -14.52 -0.41
N ARG A 157 -24.99 -15.85 -0.43
CA ARG A 157 -26.27 -16.50 -0.14
C ARG A 157 -26.66 -16.30 1.32
N GLY A 158 -25.72 -16.42 2.24
CA GLY A 158 -25.90 -16.17 3.67
C GLY A 158 -26.35 -14.74 3.94
N GLU A 159 -25.67 -13.75 3.36
CA GLU A 159 -26.04 -12.33 3.46
C GLU A 159 -27.47 -12.08 2.98
N THR A 160 -27.83 -12.67 1.84
CA THR A 160 -29.19 -12.60 1.29
C THR A 160 -30.21 -13.18 2.27
N LYS A 161 -29.89 -14.32 2.90
CA LYS A 161 -30.75 -14.95 3.91
C LYS A 161 -30.86 -14.10 5.17
N VAL A 162 -29.77 -13.50 5.66
CA VAL A 162 -29.83 -12.58 6.81
C VAL A 162 -30.74 -11.38 6.50
N LYS A 163 -30.63 -10.78 5.30
CA LYS A 163 -31.51 -9.68 4.87
C LYS A 163 -32.98 -10.10 4.81
N GLN A 164 -33.26 -11.31 4.34
CA GLN A 164 -34.62 -11.87 4.32
C GLN A 164 -35.14 -12.09 5.74
N ALA A 165 -34.35 -12.70 6.63
CA ALA A 165 -34.71 -12.93 8.03
C ALA A 165 -35.00 -11.59 8.76
N LYS A 166 -34.14 -10.59 8.56
CA LYS A 166 -34.34 -9.23 9.07
C LYS A 166 -35.65 -8.61 8.59
N LYS A 167 -35.95 -8.70 7.29
CA LYS A 167 -37.19 -8.19 6.71
C LYS A 167 -38.42 -8.84 7.35
N HIS A 168 -38.39 -10.14 7.61
CA HIS A 168 -39.47 -10.84 8.29
C HIS A 168 -39.60 -10.43 9.77
N LEU A 169 -38.48 -10.28 10.49
CA LEU A 169 -38.49 -9.78 11.88
C LEU A 169 -38.99 -8.33 11.98
N ASP A 170 -38.69 -7.48 11.00
CA ASP A 170 -39.13 -6.07 10.98
C ASP A 170 -40.62 -5.91 10.68
N GLN A 171 -41.23 -6.93 10.06
CA GLN A 171 -42.69 -7.00 9.89
C GLN A 171 -43.42 -7.44 11.16
N LEU A 172 -42.70 -7.90 12.19
CA LEU A 172 -43.29 -8.23 13.47
C LEU A 172 -43.62 -6.94 14.24
N PRO A 173 -44.85 -6.78 14.72
CA PRO A 173 -45.26 -5.58 15.41
C PRO A 173 -44.55 -5.39 16.76
N VAL A 174 -43.97 -4.20 16.96
CA VAL A 174 -43.25 -3.80 18.18
C VAL A 174 -44.20 -3.62 19.40
N TRP A 175 -45.51 -3.48 19.19
CA TRP A 175 -46.48 -3.31 20.28
C TRP A 175 -46.68 -4.60 21.12
N PHE A 176 -46.22 -5.75 20.61
CA PHE A 176 -46.22 -7.04 21.31
C PHE A 176 -45.20 -7.09 22.48
N LEU A 177 -44.20 -6.20 22.49
CA LEU A 177 -43.01 -6.26 23.35
C LEU A 177 -43.21 -5.94 24.85
N GLY A 178 -44.46 -5.88 25.34
CA GLY A 178 -44.78 -5.57 26.74
C GLY A 178 -45.89 -6.43 27.36
N TYR A 179 -46.43 -7.41 26.62
CA TYR A 179 -47.51 -8.29 27.10
C TYR A 179 -47.23 -9.72 26.62
N TYR A 180 -47.17 -10.68 27.54
CA TYR A 180 -47.05 -12.10 27.20
C TYR A 180 -48.10 -12.47 26.15
N PRO A 181 -47.71 -13.07 25.01
CA PRO A 181 -48.67 -13.53 24.04
C PRO A 181 -49.34 -14.77 24.60
N GLU A 182 -50.61 -14.65 24.96
CA GLU A 182 -51.41 -15.83 25.26
C GLU A 182 -51.79 -16.51 23.93
N THR A 183 -51.72 -17.84 23.91
CA THR A 183 -52.11 -18.67 22.76
C THR A 183 -53.52 -18.30 22.32
N TYR A 184 -53.68 -17.88 21.07
CA TYR A 184 -55.00 -17.73 20.46
C TYR A 184 -55.43 -19.08 19.87
N CYS A 185 -56.65 -19.50 20.22
CA CYS A 185 -57.24 -20.76 19.79
C CYS A 185 -58.41 -20.52 18.84
N ASN A 186 -58.48 -21.30 17.76
CA ASN A 186 -59.67 -21.45 16.93
C ASN A 186 -60.23 -22.87 17.02
N TRP A 187 -61.36 -23.14 16.34
CA TRP A 187 -62.04 -24.45 16.33
C TRP A 187 -61.25 -25.60 15.67
N LEU A 188 -60.12 -25.32 15.01
CA LEU A 188 -59.24 -26.29 14.33
C LEU A 188 -57.84 -26.38 14.98
N GLY A 189 -57.57 -25.62 16.06
CA GLY A 189 -56.32 -25.68 16.82
C GLY A 189 -55.88 -24.35 17.43
N CYS A 190 -54.91 -24.41 18.34
CA CYS A 190 -54.26 -23.23 18.94
C CYS A 190 -52.91 -23.00 18.28
N THR A 191 -52.67 -21.79 17.76
CA THR A 191 -51.34 -21.43 17.23
C THR A 191 -50.95 -20.03 17.69
N TRP A 192 -50.08 -19.97 18.70
CA TRP A 192 -49.05 -18.94 18.86
C TRP A 192 -48.14 -19.23 20.07
N LYS A 193 -46.82 -19.35 19.87
CA LYS A 193 -45.81 -19.43 20.95
C LYS A 193 -44.45 -18.90 20.46
N PHE A 194 -44.27 -17.59 20.50
CA PHE A 194 -42.93 -17.03 20.65
C PHE A 194 -42.91 -15.89 21.65
N THR A 195 -41.83 -15.79 22.41
CA THR A 195 -41.65 -14.86 23.52
C THR A 195 -40.91 -13.60 23.09
N PHE A 196 -40.98 -12.55 23.92
CA PHE A 196 -40.13 -11.37 23.74
C PHE A 196 -38.65 -11.75 23.70
N ASP A 197 -38.23 -12.67 24.58
CA ASP A 197 -36.84 -13.14 24.66
C ASP A 197 -36.38 -13.85 23.38
N GLU A 198 -37.24 -14.68 22.78
CA GLU A 198 -36.96 -15.34 21.49
C GLU A 198 -36.84 -14.32 20.34
N PHE A 199 -37.71 -13.31 20.32
CA PHE A 199 -37.63 -12.22 19.34
C PHE A 199 -36.36 -11.37 19.50
N GLU A 200 -36.04 -10.96 20.73
CA GLU A 200 -34.82 -10.21 21.04
C GLU A 200 -33.58 -11.03 20.66
N THR A 201 -33.59 -12.33 20.98
CA THR A 201 -32.52 -13.26 20.61
C THR A 201 -32.38 -13.38 19.09
N ALA A 202 -33.48 -13.54 18.36
CA ALA A 202 -33.47 -13.60 16.90
C ALA A 202 -32.93 -12.31 16.28
N ARG A 203 -33.31 -11.14 16.81
CA ARG A 203 -32.75 -9.85 16.36
C ARG A 203 -31.26 -9.69 16.67
N LYS A 204 -30.80 -10.08 17.87
CA LYS A 204 -29.37 -10.08 18.22
C LYS A 204 -28.57 -11.00 17.29
N LYS A 205 -29.11 -12.18 16.98
CA LYS A 205 -28.51 -13.12 16.02
C LYS A 205 -28.44 -12.54 14.62
N VAL A 206 -29.52 -11.96 14.09
CA VAL A 206 -29.52 -11.26 12.80
C VAL A 206 -28.45 -10.18 12.78
N ALA A 207 -28.39 -9.30 13.79
CA ALA A 207 -27.38 -8.25 13.85
C ALA A 207 -25.93 -8.80 13.86
N ARG A 208 -25.69 -9.89 14.60
CA ARG A 208 -24.40 -10.59 14.59
C ARG A 208 -24.05 -11.15 13.21
N LEU A 209 -24.99 -11.84 12.56
CA LEU A 209 -24.77 -12.43 11.23
C LEU A 209 -24.63 -11.38 10.14
N GLU A 210 -25.36 -10.25 10.23
CA GLU A 210 -25.15 -9.10 9.34
C GLU A 210 -23.71 -8.58 9.45
N ALA A 211 -23.20 -8.44 10.68
CA ALA A 211 -21.81 -8.02 10.89
C ALA A 211 -20.81 -9.03 10.32
N ILE A 212 -21.03 -10.34 10.53
CA ILE A 212 -20.18 -11.40 9.98
C ILE A 212 -20.20 -11.38 8.44
N ALA A 213 -21.38 -11.30 7.83
CA ALA A 213 -21.53 -11.25 6.37
C ALA A 213 -20.82 -10.02 5.80
N PHE A 214 -21.01 -8.85 6.42
CA PHE A 214 -20.36 -7.60 6.02
C PHE A 214 -18.83 -7.67 6.12
N GLN A 215 -18.30 -8.18 7.24
CA GLN A 215 -16.86 -8.35 7.42
C GLN A 215 -16.27 -9.29 6.37
N ASN A 216 -16.94 -10.43 6.10
CA ASN A 216 -16.48 -11.37 5.09
C ASN A 216 -16.53 -10.78 3.68
N GLN A 217 -17.59 -10.06 3.33
CA GLN A 217 -17.72 -9.42 2.02
C GLN A 217 -16.65 -8.34 1.80
N ASN A 218 -16.38 -7.52 2.81
CA ASN A 218 -15.33 -6.50 2.73
C ASN A 218 -13.92 -7.10 2.59
N ALA A 219 -13.70 -8.31 3.11
CA ALA A 219 -12.41 -9.00 3.02
C ALA A 219 -12.18 -9.72 1.68
N LEU A 220 -13.23 -9.92 0.86
CA LEU A 220 -13.09 -10.52 -0.48
C LEU A 220 -12.31 -9.61 -1.44
N ASN A 221 -12.56 -8.30 -1.41
CA ASN A 221 -11.88 -7.35 -2.31
C ASN A 221 -10.36 -7.30 -2.06
N PRO A 222 -9.87 -7.11 -0.81
CA PRO A 222 -8.43 -7.17 -0.51
C PRO A 222 -7.81 -8.53 -0.86
N LEU A 223 -8.53 -9.64 -0.70
CA LEU A 223 -8.02 -10.96 -1.10
C LEU A 223 -7.81 -11.02 -2.61
N GLN A 224 -8.79 -10.55 -3.40
CA GLN A 224 -8.69 -10.54 -4.85
C GLN A 224 -7.56 -9.60 -5.31
N GLU A 225 -7.43 -8.42 -4.71
CA GLU A 225 -6.33 -7.48 -4.99
C GLU A 225 -4.97 -8.14 -4.70
N ALA A 226 -4.81 -8.74 -3.52
CA ALA A 226 -3.57 -9.43 -3.15
C ALA A 226 -3.23 -10.58 -4.12
N GLU A 227 -4.22 -11.37 -4.55
CA GLU A 227 -4.03 -12.43 -5.55
C GLU A 227 -3.63 -11.89 -6.93
N GLN A 228 -4.21 -10.76 -7.36
CA GLN A 228 -3.87 -10.10 -8.62
C GLN A 228 -2.46 -9.53 -8.58
N GLU A 229 -2.11 -8.79 -7.54
CA GLU A 229 -0.76 -8.22 -7.34
C GLU A 229 0.31 -9.31 -7.25
N LEU A 230 0.01 -10.40 -6.55
CA LEU A 230 0.92 -11.55 -6.47
C LEU A 230 1.16 -12.17 -7.85
N LYS A 231 0.10 -12.35 -8.63
CA LYS A 231 0.19 -12.91 -9.98
C LYS A 231 0.99 -11.98 -10.90
N ALA A 232 0.74 -10.67 -10.84
CA ALA A 232 1.47 -9.68 -11.62
C ALA A 232 2.95 -9.67 -11.27
N ALA A 233 3.30 -9.66 -9.98
CA ALA A 233 4.69 -9.67 -9.52
C ALA A 233 5.44 -10.95 -9.94
N LYS A 234 4.80 -12.13 -9.83
CA LYS A 234 5.37 -13.39 -10.34
C LYS A 234 5.58 -13.36 -11.84
N GLN A 235 4.63 -12.82 -12.60
CA GLN A 235 4.77 -12.67 -14.05
C GLN A 235 5.91 -11.73 -14.42
N GLN A 236 6.02 -10.58 -13.73
CA GLN A 236 7.13 -9.64 -13.90
C GLN A 236 8.47 -10.34 -13.60
N TYR A 237 8.56 -11.13 -12.54
CA TYR A 237 9.77 -11.89 -12.20
C TYR A 237 10.16 -12.90 -13.29
N THR A 238 9.19 -13.64 -13.85
CA THR A 238 9.47 -14.62 -14.91
C THR A 238 9.86 -13.99 -16.25
N THR A 239 9.40 -12.76 -16.52
CA THR A 239 9.66 -12.05 -17.79
C THR A 239 10.87 -11.12 -17.73
N ALA A 240 11.31 -10.76 -16.52
CA ALA A 240 12.50 -9.97 -16.26
C ALA A 240 13.76 -10.62 -16.83
N LYS A 241 14.53 -9.83 -17.59
CA LYS A 241 15.76 -10.28 -18.26
C LYS A 241 17.00 -9.94 -17.44
N THR A 242 16.94 -8.87 -16.66
CA THR A 242 18.08 -8.39 -15.88
C THR A 242 17.88 -8.63 -14.38
N ILE A 243 18.99 -8.71 -13.63
CA ILE A 243 18.94 -8.83 -12.16
C ILE A 243 18.18 -7.67 -11.50
N PRO A 244 18.39 -6.38 -11.87
CA PRO A 244 17.62 -5.29 -11.29
C PRO A 244 16.11 -5.41 -11.50
N GLU A 245 15.66 -5.81 -12.70
CA GLU A 245 14.24 -6.06 -12.97
C GLU A 245 13.67 -7.19 -12.11
N LYS A 246 14.45 -8.25 -11.88
CA LYS A 246 14.06 -9.35 -10.98
C LYS A 246 13.96 -8.89 -9.52
N GLU A 247 14.88 -8.06 -9.05
CA GLU A 247 14.83 -7.48 -7.70
C GLU A 247 13.62 -6.57 -7.51
N GLU A 248 13.25 -5.79 -8.53
CA GLU A 248 12.02 -4.98 -8.53
C GLU A 248 10.77 -5.87 -8.44
N ALA A 249 10.71 -6.94 -9.23
CA ALA A 249 9.62 -7.89 -9.19
C ALA A 249 9.51 -8.62 -7.84
N ILE A 250 10.63 -9.00 -7.22
CA ILE A 250 10.68 -9.58 -5.87
C ILE A 250 10.15 -8.57 -4.83
N SER A 251 10.48 -7.28 -4.98
CA SER A 251 9.95 -6.22 -4.12
C SER A 251 8.42 -6.10 -4.25
N ALA A 252 7.90 -6.12 -5.48
CA ALA A 252 6.46 -6.16 -5.72
C ALA A 252 5.80 -7.42 -5.14
N TRP A 253 6.43 -8.58 -5.28
CA TRP A 253 5.96 -9.85 -4.72
C TRP A 253 5.89 -9.78 -3.19
N LYS A 254 6.92 -9.25 -2.52
CA LYS A 254 6.90 -9.02 -1.07
C LYS A 254 5.75 -8.10 -0.63
N LYS A 255 5.47 -7.04 -1.40
CA LYS A 255 4.31 -6.17 -1.13
C LYS A 255 2.99 -6.94 -1.24
N ALA A 256 2.82 -7.76 -2.28
CA ALA A 256 1.64 -8.60 -2.42
C ALA A 256 1.46 -9.57 -1.24
N ILE A 257 2.54 -10.20 -0.75
CA ILE A 257 2.49 -11.05 0.46
C ILE A 257 2.03 -10.24 1.68
N THR A 258 2.49 -8.99 1.82
CA THR A 258 2.08 -8.12 2.92
C THR A 258 0.57 -7.81 2.85
N LEU A 259 -0.01 -7.67 1.66
CA LEU A 259 -1.46 -7.49 1.50
C LEU A 259 -2.24 -8.71 2.03
N PHE A 260 -1.78 -9.94 1.76
CA PHE A 260 -2.40 -11.14 2.34
C PHE A 260 -2.36 -11.15 3.88
N GLU A 261 -1.28 -10.65 4.49
CA GLU A 261 -1.12 -10.60 5.94
C GLU A 261 -2.05 -9.57 6.62
N GLN A 262 -2.50 -8.56 5.87
CA GLN A 262 -3.42 -7.53 6.36
C GLN A 262 -4.89 -7.95 6.36
N ILE A 263 -5.22 -9.08 5.73
CA ILE A 263 -6.62 -9.57 5.65
C ILE A 263 -7.03 -10.12 7.02
N PRO A 264 -8.15 -9.66 7.62
CA PRO A 264 -8.59 -10.11 8.94
C PRO A 264 -8.77 -11.62 9.02
N VAL A 265 -8.07 -12.28 9.94
CA VAL A 265 -8.00 -13.75 10.07
C VAL A 265 -9.33 -14.38 10.49
N GLU A 266 -10.25 -13.59 11.04
CA GLU A 266 -11.59 -13.99 11.44
C GLU A 266 -12.50 -14.25 10.22
N THR A 267 -12.14 -13.73 9.06
CA THR A 267 -12.88 -13.91 7.80
C THR A 267 -12.42 -15.17 7.07
N ILE A 268 -13.25 -15.74 6.19
CA ILE A 268 -12.79 -16.83 5.30
C ILE A 268 -11.65 -16.35 4.42
N ALA A 269 -11.74 -15.13 3.91
CA ALA A 269 -10.71 -14.56 3.05
C ALA A 269 -9.36 -14.55 3.76
N GLY A 270 -9.34 -14.16 5.05
CA GLY A 270 -8.16 -14.24 5.90
C GLY A 270 -7.69 -15.67 6.13
N ARG A 271 -8.59 -16.62 6.46
CA ARG A 271 -8.20 -18.03 6.63
C ARG A 271 -7.61 -18.65 5.35
N ASN A 272 -8.20 -18.34 4.20
CA ASN A 272 -7.71 -18.76 2.89
C ASN A 272 -6.36 -18.12 2.57
N ALA A 273 -6.18 -16.84 2.86
CA ALA A 273 -4.90 -16.14 2.74
C ALA A 273 -3.83 -16.83 3.59
N GLN A 274 -4.10 -17.08 4.88
CA GLN A 274 -3.17 -17.73 5.81
C GLN A 274 -2.80 -19.15 5.38
N ALA A 275 -3.76 -19.92 4.87
CA ALA A 275 -3.49 -21.27 4.36
C ALA A 275 -2.49 -21.27 3.18
N LYS A 276 -2.51 -20.23 2.34
CA LYS A 276 -1.61 -20.09 1.17
C LYS A 276 -0.30 -19.38 1.49
N LEU A 277 -0.28 -18.52 2.52
CA LEU A 277 0.84 -17.64 2.85
C LEU A 277 2.17 -18.37 3.07
N LYS A 278 2.15 -19.56 3.69
CA LYS A 278 3.37 -20.36 3.88
C LYS A 278 4.04 -20.70 2.54
N GLY A 279 3.25 -21.16 1.56
CA GLY A 279 3.75 -21.49 0.22
C GLY A 279 4.26 -20.24 -0.50
N TYR A 280 3.51 -19.13 -0.43
CA TYR A 280 3.92 -17.88 -1.07
C TYR A 280 5.21 -17.30 -0.51
N LYS A 281 5.42 -17.39 0.80
CA LYS A 281 6.67 -16.96 1.45
C LYS A 281 7.86 -17.82 1.04
N GLN A 282 7.65 -19.14 0.96
CA GLN A 282 8.70 -20.06 0.52
C GLN A 282 9.09 -19.79 -0.94
N GLU A 283 8.11 -19.63 -1.84
CA GLU A 283 8.39 -19.29 -3.23
C GLU A 283 9.11 -17.95 -3.40
N LEU A 284 8.76 -16.94 -2.59
CA LEU A 284 9.47 -15.66 -2.55
C LEU A 284 10.93 -15.83 -2.11
N ASP A 285 11.16 -16.63 -1.07
CA ASP A 285 12.51 -16.91 -0.55
C ASP A 285 13.38 -17.64 -1.57
N ASP A 286 12.80 -18.59 -2.30
CA ASP A 286 13.47 -19.30 -3.39
C ASP A 286 13.80 -18.36 -4.56
N ALA A 287 12.87 -17.47 -4.94
CA ALA A 287 13.10 -16.48 -5.99
C ALA A 287 14.18 -15.46 -5.60
N PHE A 288 14.14 -14.98 -4.36
CA PHE A 288 15.15 -14.09 -3.79
C PHE A 288 16.53 -14.73 -3.79
N THR A 289 16.64 -15.94 -3.24
CA THR A 289 17.89 -16.70 -3.16
C THR A 289 18.47 -16.97 -4.55
N ALA A 290 17.62 -17.40 -5.50
CA ALA A 290 18.04 -17.64 -6.87
C ALA A 290 18.61 -16.37 -7.53
N THR A 291 17.93 -15.24 -7.36
CA THR A 291 18.35 -13.96 -7.93
C THR A 291 19.67 -13.49 -7.34
N TYR A 292 19.86 -13.65 -6.03
CA TYR A 292 21.08 -13.24 -5.34
C TYR A 292 22.29 -14.10 -5.72
N ILE A 293 22.10 -15.40 -5.91
CA ILE A 293 23.16 -16.28 -6.44
C ILE A 293 23.53 -15.85 -7.87
N SER A 294 22.55 -15.61 -8.74
CA SER A 294 22.82 -15.15 -10.12
C SER A 294 23.52 -13.80 -10.15
N ALA A 295 23.08 -12.84 -9.33
CA ALA A 295 23.73 -11.53 -9.19
C ALA A 295 25.19 -11.67 -8.76
N ALA A 296 25.46 -12.52 -7.76
CA ALA A 296 26.81 -12.78 -7.28
C ALA A 296 27.70 -13.42 -8.35
N GLN A 297 27.15 -14.32 -9.17
CA GLN A 297 27.85 -14.92 -10.31
C GLN A 297 28.19 -13.88 -11.40
N GLU A 298 27.28 -12.98 -11.72
CA GLU A 298 27.53 -11.89 -12.68
C GLU A 298 28.64 -10.94 -12.18
N PHE A 299 28.57 -10.55 -10.90
CA PHE A 299 29.61 -9.73 -10.28
C PHE A 299 30.96 -10.44 -10.26
N ASP A 300 31.01 -11.74 -9.94
CA ASP A 300 32.24 -12.52 -9.95
C ASP A 300 32.85 -12.63 -11.35
N LEU A 301 32.02 -12.88 -12.37
CA LEU A 301 32.46 -12.98 -13.75
C LEU A 301 33.01 -11.63 -14.26
N GLU A 302 32.34 -10.53 -13.95
CA GLU A 302 32.81 -9.20 -14.33
C GLU A 302 34.07 -8.79 -13.58
N ALA A 303 34.15 -9.10 -12.28
CA ALA A 303 35.34 -8.89 -11.47
C ALA A 303 36.56 -9.62 -12.05
N GLN A 304 36.40 -10.87 -12.48
CA GLN A 304 37.48 -11.66 -13.08
C GLN A 304 37.98 -11.05 -14.40
N LYS A 305 37.09 -10.50 -15.23
CA LYS A 305 37.47 -9.83 -16.48
C LYS A 305 38.27 -8.55 -16.22
N ILE A 306 37.84 -7.74 -15.26
CA ILE A 306 38.49 -6.45 -15.01
C ILE A 306 39.71 -6.57 -14.11
N LYS A 307 39.88 -7.67 -13.35
CA LYS A 307 41.01 -7.90 -12.43
C LYS A 307 42.38 -7.54 -13.02
N PRO A 308 42.76 -7.94 -14.26
CA PRO A 308 44.08 -7.64 -14.80
C PRO A 308 44.30 -6.15 -15.08
N ILE A 309 43.22 -5.40 -15.33
CA ILE A 309 43.25 -3.99 -15.75
C ILE A 309 43.01 -3.06 -14.56
N ASN A 310 42.06 -3.43 -13.70
CA ASN A 310 41.63 -2.69 -12.52
C ASN A 310 41.35 -3.64 -11.34
N PRO A 311 42.40 -4.05 -10.59
CA PRO A 311 42.26 -4.94 -9.45
C PRO A 311 41.35 -4.39 -8.34
N GLN A 312 41.39 -3.08 -8.08
CA GLN A 312 40.54 -2.43 -7.09
C GLN A 312 39.06 -2.47 -7.51
N GLY A 313 38.77 -2.25 -8.80
CA GLY A 313 37.43 -2.42 -9.35
C GLY A 313 36.92 -3.85 -9.19
N ALA A 314 37.78 -4.86 -9.45
CA ALA A 314 37.42 -6.26 -9.24
C ALA A 314 37.11 -6.57 -7.77
N SER A 315 37.91 -6.05 -6.83
CA SER A 315 37.66 -6.18 -5.39
C SER A 315 36.29 -5.61 -4.99
N LYS A 316 35.93 -4.42 -5.50
CA LYS A 316 34.61 -3.82 -5.24
C LYS A 316 33.45 -4.67 -5.75
N LEU A 317 33.57 -5.25 -6.94
CA LEU A 317 32.54 -6.15 -7.49
C LEU A 317 32.40 -7.45 -6.66
N TRP A 318 33.51 -8.05 -6.24
CA TRP A 318 33.47 -9.20 -5.33
C TRP A 318 32.85 -8.87 -3.98
N GLN A 319 33.09 -7.68 -3.42
CA GLN A 319 32.42 -7.23 -2.20
C GLN A 319 30.90 -7.12 -2.38
N GLN A 320 30.43 -6.63 -3.54
CA GLN A 320 29.00 -6.62 -3.86
C GLN A 320 28.41 -8.03 -3.96
N ALA A 321 29.13 -8.96 -4.58
CA ALA A 321 28.74 -10.37 -4.62
C ALA A 321 28.64 -10.99 -3.22
N LEU A 322 29.65 -10.77 -2.37
CA LEU A 322 29.67 -11.25 -0.99
C LEU A 322 28.53 -10.66 -0.15
N TYR A 323 28.23 -9.37 -0.32
CA TYR A 323 27.09 -8.74 0.34
C TYR A 323 25.77 -9.44 0.00
N LYS A 324 25.53 -9.74 -1.28
CA LYS A 324 24.32 -10.46 -1.71
C LYS A 324 24.28 -11.88 -1.14
N LEU A 325 25.37 -12.63 -1.22
CA LEU A 325 25.41 -14.01 -0.72
C LEU A 325 25.20 -14.11 0.80
N ASN A 326 25.72 -13.15 1.57
CA ASN A 326 25.54 -13.10 3.03
C ASN A 326 24.09 -12.86 3.48
N GLN A 327 23.21 -12.41 2.58
CA GLN A 327 21.80 -12.15 2.87
C GLN A 327 20.92 -13.39 2.67
N ILE A 328 21.48 -14.50 2.18
CA ILE A 328 20.72 -15.72 1.89
C ILE A 328 20.43 -16.46 3.21
N PRO A 329 19.16 -16.77 3.54
CA PRO A 329 18.80 -17.48 4.76
C PRO A 329 19.39 -18.89 4.83
N LYS A 330 19.74 -19.34 6.05
CA LYS A 330 20.35 -20.66 6.28
C LYS A 330 19.38 -21.80 6.01
N GLU A 331 18.09 -21.52 6.15
CA GLU A 331 16.99 -22.45 5.98
C GLU A 331 16.65 -22.68 4.50
N ASN A 332 17.15 -21.83 3.59
CA ASN A 332 16.87 -21.98 2.16
C ASN A 332 17.61 -23.21 1.59
N SER A 333 16.92 -23.95 0.72
CA SER A 333 17.46 -25.17 0.08
C SER A 333 18.77 -24.95 -0.70
N ARG A 334 19.01 -23.73 -1.18
CA ARG A 334 20.21 -23.35 -1.95
C ARG A 334 21.29 -22.66 -1.12
N TYR A 335 21.15 -22.59 0.20
CA TYR A 335 22.14 -21.98 1.08
C TYR A 335 23.56 -22.58 0.90
N LEU A 336 23.65 -23.91 0.74
CA LEU A 336 24.95 -24.58 0.53
C LEU A 336 25.61 -24.19 -0.80
N GLU A 337 24.83 -23.92 -1.84
CA GLU A 337 25.35 -23.42 -3.12
C GLU A 337 25.94 -22.01 -2.94
N ALA A 338 25.19 -21.13 -2.27
CA ALA A 338 25.63 -19.79 -1.95
C ALA A 338 26.91 -19.79 -1.09
N GLN A 339 27.00 -20.66 -0.09
CA GLN A 339 28.18 -20.78 0.78
C GLN A 339 29.43 -21.21 0.01
N LYS A 340 29.30 -22.15 -0.94
CA LYS A 340 30.42 -22.56 -1.80
C LYS A 340 30.91 -21.40 -2.66
N LEU A 341 29.98 -20.64 -3.26
CA LEU A 341 30.32 -19.47 -4.07
C LEU A 341 30.98 -18.38 -3.22
N LEU A 342 30.48 -18.15 -2.01
CA LEU A 342 31.03 -17.19 -1.05
C LEU A 342 32.49 -17.49 -0.72
N VAL A 343 32.81 -18.74 -0.37
CA VAL A 343 34.19 -19.15 -0.06
C VAL A 343 35.10 -19.00 -1.28
N SER A 344 34.61 -19.36 -2.47
CA SER A 344 35.34 -19.17 -3.72
C SER A 344 35.66 -17.69 -3.96
N ILE A 345 34.68 -16.80 -3.80
CA ILE A 345 34.88 -15.35 -4.03
C ILE A 345 35.81 -14.75 -2.97
N GLN A 346 35.68 -15.13 -1.70
CA GLN A 346 36.57 -14.67 -0.62
C GLN A 346 38.03 -15.00 -0.91
N SER A 347 38.32 -16.23 -1.34
CA SER A 347 39.71 -16.61 -1.68
C SER A 347 40.28 -15.74 -2.80
N ARG A 348 39.48 -15.40 -3.82
CA ARG A 348 39.91 -14.52 -4.93
C ARG A 348 40.11 -13.07 -4.46
N GLU A 349 39.21 -12.54 -3.63
CA GLU A 349 39.34 -11.19 -3.07
C GLU A 349 40.64 -11.07 -2.25
N GLN A 350 40.94 -12.08 -1.43
CA GLN A 350 42.17 -12.13 -0.64
C GLN A 350 43.43 -12.16 -1.52
N THR A 351 43.41 -12.82 -2.69
CA THR A 351 44.57 -12.76 -3.61
C THR A 351 44.85 -11.35 -4.12
N VAL A 352 43.81 -10.55 -4.38
CA VAL A 352 43.98 -9.16 -4.86
C VAL A 352 44.38 -8.22 -3.74
N ALA A 353 43.85 -8.42 -2.54
CA ALA A 353 44.26 -7.69 -1.35
C ALA A 353 45.76 -7.89 -1.06
N ASN A 354 46.22 -9.15 -1.08
CA ASN A 354 47.62 -9.50 -0.91
C ASN A 354 48.53 -8.88 -1.99
N SER A 355 48.12 -8.92 -3.27
CA SER A 355 48.91 -8.30 -4.34
C SER A 355 48.99 -6.77 -4.21
N SER A 356 47.91 -6.14 -3.75
CA SER A 356 47.85 -4.69 -3.56
C SER A 356 48.77 -4.24 -2.42
N SER A 357 48.75 -4.97 -1.30
CA SER A 357 49.68 -4.77 -0.19
C SER A 357 51.15 -4.80 -0.62
N ILE A 358 51.54 -5.78 -1.45
CA ILE A 358 52.90 -5.88 -1.96
C ILE A 358 53.28 -4.65 -2.79
N ASN A 359 52.37 -4.16 -3.65
CA ASN A 359 52.61 -2.98 -4.47
C ASN A 359 52.79 -1.71 -3.63
N TYR A 360 51.97 -1.51 -2.59
CA TYR A 360 52.10 -0.37 -1.66
C TYR A 360 53.43 -0.40 -0.90
N ILE A 361 53.85 -1.58 -0.43
CA ILE A 361 55.14 -1.74 0.25
C ILE A 361 56.30 -1.41 -0.69
N GLU A 362 56.24 -1.85 -1.94
CA GLU A 362 57.31 -1.58 -2.91
C GLU A 362 57.37 -0.09 -3.29
N ALA A 363 56.22 0.57 -3.51
CA ALA A 363 56.16 2.01 -3.74
C ALA A 363 56.72 2.80 -2.55
N ALA A 364 56.39 2.41 -1.33
CA ALA A 364 56.93 3.02 -0.12
C ALA A 364 58.46 2.88 -0.04
N LYS A 365 59.01 1.70 -0.36
CA LYS A 365 60.45 1.44 -0.41
C LYS A 365 61.15 2.33 -1.44
N GLN A 366 60.52 2.61 -2.59
CA GLN A 366 61.06 3.53 -3.60
C GLN A 366 61.14 4.98 -3.10
N TYR A 367 60.08 5.49 -2.46
CA TYR A 367 60.09 6.82 -1.85
C TYR A 367 61.16 6.94 -0.76
N ALA A 368 61.23 5.95 0.13
CA ALA A 368 62.24 5.87 1.18
C ALA A 368 63.67 5.85 0.63
N PHE A 369 63.91 5.06 -0.42
CA PHE A 369 65.20 4.99 -1.09
C PHE A 369 65.59 6.34 -1.71
N ALA A 370 64.65 7.02 -2.38
CA ALA A 370 64.87 8.36 -2.91
C ALA A 370 65.18 9.37 -1.80
N ALA A 371 64.42 9.34 -0.69
CA ALA A 371 64.61 10.22 0.45
C ALA A 371 66.00 10.06 1.10
N ALA A 372 66.46 8.82 1.27
CA ALA A 372 67.79 8.51 1.77
C ALA A 372 68.89 8.92 0.79
N THR A 373 68.67 8.74 -0.52
CA THR A 373 69.66 9.05 -1.55
C THR A 373 69.96 10.55 -1.61
N ILE A 374 68.94 11.40 -1.57
CA ILE A 374 69.15 12.86 -1.69
C ILE A 374 69.84 13.47 -0.45
N THR A 375 69.86 12.76 0.67
CA THR A 375 70.45 13.24 1.94
C THR A 375 71.85 12.69 2.22
N GLN A 376 72.37 11.83 1.35
CA GLN A 376 73.75 11.34 1.47
C GLN A 376 74.76 12.47 1.44
N LYS A 377 75.85 12.33 2.21
CA LYS A 377 76.97 13.29 2.30
C LYS A 377 76.53 14.71 2.71
N PRO A 378 75.96 14.89 3.93
CA PRO A 378 75.66 16.21 4.49
C PRO A 378 76.94 17.05 4.72
N PRO A 379 76.84 18.38 4.93
CA PRO A 379 75.61 19.17 5.10
C PRO A 379 74.93 19.55 3.78
N HIS A 380 73.60 19.71 3.80
CA HIS A 380 72.78 20.14 2.65
C HIS A 380 71.97 21.40 2.99
N PRO A 381 71.57 22.21 1.99
CA PRO A 381 70.65 23.32 2.20
C PRO A 381 69.28 22.87 2.72
N ALA A 382 68.57 23.76 3.43
CA ALA A 382 67.26 23.49 4.03
C ALA A 382 66.24 22.94 3.02
N ALA A 383 66.24 23.44 1.78
CA ALA A 383 65.35 22.96 0.72
C ALA A 383 65.48 21.46 0.45
N LYS A 384 66.71 20.91 0.51
CA LYS A 384 66.97 19.50 0.25
C LYS A 384 66.51 18.60 1.41
N TRP A 385 66.64 19.06 2.65
CA TRP A 385 66.10 18.37 3.83
C TRP A 385 64.57 18.35 3.79
N LYS A 386 63.94 19.48 3.44
CA LYS A 386 62.48 19.54 3.25
C LYS A 386 62.00 18.55 2.18
N GLN A 387 62.66 18.51 1.04
CA GLN A 387 62.34 17.55 -0.02
C GLN A 387 62.45 16.09 0.46
N SER A 388 63.44 15.77 1.30
CA SER A 388 63.56 14.43 1.88
C SER A 388 62.43 14.13 2.87
N ALA A 389 62.02 15.10 3.69
CA ALA A 389 60.89 14.95 4.60
C ALA A 389 59.58 14.68 3.82
N GLU A 390 59.35 15.36 2.70
CA GLU A 390 58.21 15.11 1.81
C GLU A 390 58.23 13.68 1.25
N LEU A 391 59.41 13.19 0.80
CA LEU A 391 59.55 11.81 0.31
C LEU A 391 59.32 10.77 1.41
N TRP A 392 59.81 10.98 2.63
CA TRP A 392 59.53 10.09 3.77
C TRP A 392 58.04 10.07 4.13
N ASN A 393 57.38 11.23 4.13
CA ASN A 393 55.94 11.32 4.35
C ASN A 393 55.15 10.57 3.27
N ASN A 394 55.54 10.69 2.00
CA ASN A 394 54.93 9.93 0.91
C ASN A 394 55.12 8.42 1.09
N ALA A 395 56.31 7.98 1.52
CA ALA A 395 56.58 6.57 1.84
C ALA A 395 55.66 6.05 2.95
N ILE A 396 55.51 6.81 4.04
CA ILE A 396 54.62 6.46 5.16
C ILE A 396 53.16 6.41 4.70
N SER A 397 52.71 7.38 3.91
CA SER A 397 51.34 7.43 3.39
C SER A 397 51.01 6.20 2.54
N GLN A 398 51.91 5.73 1.68
CA GLN A 398 51.68 4.49 0.92
C GLN A 398 51.45 3.27 1.83
N LEU A 399 52.19 3.18 2.94
CA LEU A 399 52.06 2.05 3.88
C LEU A 399 50.78 2.13 4.73
N GLN A 400 50.22 3.33 4.92
CA GLN A 400 48.97 3.53 5.67
C GLN A 400 47.72 3.11 4.88
N GLU A 401 47.82 2.94 3.56
CA GLU A 401 46.73 2.43 2.71
C GLU A 401 46.49 0.92 2.88
N ILE A 402 47.38 0.20 3.56
CA ILE A 402 47.30 -1.26 3.75
C ILE A 402 46.35 -1.59 4.91
N ASP A 403 45.29 -2.34 4.63
CA ASP A 403 44.28 -2.74 5.62
C ASP A 403 44.85 -3.76 6.62
N VAL A 404 44.33 -3.73 7.86
CA VAL A 404 44.71 -4.65 8.95
C VAL A 404 44.51 -6.13 8.58
N LYS A 405 43.57 -6.44 7.68
CA LYS A 405 43.28 -7.81 7.23
C LYS A 405 44.24 -8.34 6.17
N ASP A 406 45.07 -7.47 5.58
CA ASP A 406 45.95 -7.86 4.49
C ASP A 406 47.24 -8.52 5.01
N ALA A 407 47.77 -9.50 4.27
CA ALA A 407 48.99 -10.20 4.69
C ALA A 407 50.22 -9.28 4.84
N GLY A 408 50.25 -8.14 4.16
CA GLY A 408 51.34 -7.17 4.20
C GLY A 408 51.30 -6.22 5.41
N TYR A 409 50.22 -6.20 6.20
CA TYR A 409 50.02 -5.22 7.26
C TYR A 409 51.16 -5.19 8.29
N VAL A 410 51.62 -6.37 8.73
CA VAL A 410 52.68 -6.47 9.75
C VAL A 410 54.02 -5.92 9.23
N GLU A 411 54.36 -6.16 7.95
CA GLU A 411 55.55 -5.56 7.34
C GLU A 411 55.40 -4.04 7.21
N ALA A 412 54.22 -3.57 6.79
CA ALA A 412 53.92 -2.16 6.64
C ALA A 412 54.09 -1.39 7.97
N GLN A 413 53.55 -1.92 9.08
CA GLN A 413 53.70 -1.27 10.39
C GLN A 413 55.16 -1.17 10.86
N LYS A 414 55.98 -2.19 10.57
CA LYS A 414 57.43 -2.13 10.86
C LYS A 414 58.12 -1.03 10.06
N LEU A 415 57.80 -0.93 8.77
CA LEU A 415 58.36 0.10 7.89
C LEU A 415 57.88 1.50 8.27
N ILE A 416 56.61 1.68 8.65
CA ILE A 416 56.08 2.96 9.16
C ILE A 416 56.89 3.43 10.36
N ALA A 417 57.11 2.58 11.36
CA ALA A 417 57.89 2.94 12.54
C ALA A 417 59.34 3.35 12.18
N GLN A 418 59.96 2.61 11.26
CA GLN A 418 61.30 2.94 10.77
C GLN A 418 61.31 4.28 10.02
N TYR A 419 60.34 4.52 9.15
CA TYR A 419 60.28 5.71 8.30
C TYR A 419 59.92 6.96 9.12
N GLN A 420 59.08 6.83 10.15
CA GLN A 420 58.80 7.91 11.11
C GLN A 420 60.07 8.32 11.87
N SER A 421 60.89 7.36 12.30
CA SER A 421 62.18 7.64 12.93
C SER A 421 63.12 8.40 11.98
N ASN A 422 63.22 7.94 10.73
CA ASN A 422 64.02 8.61 9.71
C ASN A 422 63.51 10.03 9.42
N LEU A 423 62.19 10.20 9.29
CA LEU A 423 61.55 11.50 9.09
C LEU A 423 61.91 12.48 10.23
N GLY A 424 61.80 12.05 11.48
CA GLY A 424 62.15 12.89 12.64
C GLY A 424 63.61 13.38 12.60
N ILE A 425 64.55 12.51 12.18
CA ILE A 425 65.95 12.90 11.99
C ILE A 425 66.09 13.95 10.88
N ILE A 426 65.37 13.79 9.77
CA ILE A 426 65.40 14.72 8.64
C ILE A 426 64.79 16.07 9.02
N GLU A 427 63.68 16.08 9.76
CA GLU A 427 63.04 17.29 10.27
C GLU A 427 63.95 18.05 11.25
N GLU A 428 64.65 17.34 12.14
CA GLU A 428 65.64 17.98 13.03
C GLU A 428 66.77 18.65 12.23
N ARG A 429 67.27 17.97 11.18
CA ARG A 429 68.30 18.54 10.30
C ARG A 429 67.79 19.74 9.51
N TYR A 430 66.55 19.70 9.06
CA TYR A 430 65.89 20.82 8.38
C TYR A 430 65.84 22.05 9.29
N GLU A 431 65.38 21.89 10.53
CA GLU A 431 65.28 23.01 11.50
C GLU A 431 66.66 23.52 11.92
N ALA A 432 67.64 22.64 12.12
CA ALA A 432 69.03 23.04 12.39
C ALA A 432 69.61 23.90 11.27
N GLU A 433 69.37 23.51 10.01
CA GLU A 433 69.85 24.24 8.84
C GLU A 433 69.17 25.61 8.70
N LYS A 434 67.84 25.67 8.88
CA LYS A 434 67.07 26.91 8.87
C LYS A 434 67.52 27.88 9.97
N SER A 435 67.64 27.38 11.20
CA SER A 435 68.13 28.16 12.34
C SER A 435 69.54 28.69 12.10
N GLY A 436 70.44 27.85 11.57
CA GLY A 436 71.80 28.28 11.22
C GLY A 436 71.81 29.43 10.21
N GLN A 437 70.96 29.37 9.19
CA GLN A 437 70.83 30.43 8.18
C GLN A 437 70.30 31.73 8.80
N GLU A 438 69.27 31.66 9.63
CA GLU A 438 68.71 32.81 10.36
C GLU A 438 69.74 33.46 11.28
N ILE A 439 70.51 32.66 12.02
CA ILE A 439 71.59 33.13 12.88
C ILE A 439 72.63 33.91 12.07
N ILE A 440 73.05 33.39 10.92
CA ILE A 440 74.01 34.08 10.04
C ILE A 440 73.45 35.42 9.54
N VAL A 441 72.18 35.47 9.13
CA VAL A 441 71.53 36.71 8.68
C VAL A 441 71.51 37.75 9.79
N GLN A 442 71.04 37.37 10.98
CA GLN A 442 70.98 38.27 12.13
C GLN A 442 72.36 38.74 12.58
N ALA A 443 73.36 37.85 12.58
CA ALA A 443 74.72 38.19 12.92
C ALA A 443 75.30 39.21 11.92
N ASN A 444 75.07 39.03 10.62
CA ASN A 444 75.52 39.99 9.61
C ASN A 444 74.85 41.36 9.79
N GLN A 445 73.54 41.41 10.04
CA GLN A 445 72.84 42.67 10.32
C GLN A 445 73.44 43.40 11.54
N LYS A 446 73.76 42.66 12.61
CA LYS A 446 74.43 43.22 13.80
C LYS A 446 75.83 43.73 13.45
N ILE A 447 76.61 42.97 12.68
CA ILE A 447 77.95 43.38 12.23
C ILE A 447 77.87 44.65 11.38
N GLU A 448 76.96 44.74 10.42
CA GLU A 448 76.73 45.92 9.58
C GLU A 448 76.37 47.14 10.42
N SER A 449 75.48 46.99 11.41
CA SER A 449 75.11 48.08 12.32
C SER A 449 76.30 48.60 13.15
N LEU A 450 77.19 47.70 13.58
CA LEU A 450 78.41 48.04 14.33
C LEU A 450 79.44 48.76 13.45
N ILE A 451 79.52 48.39 12.18
CA ILE A 451 80.39 49.06 11.20
C ILE A 451 79.85 50.46 10.89
N ALA A 452 78.54 50.61 10.67
CA ALA A 452 77.92 51.89 10.38
C ALA A 452 77.94 52.86 11.58
N SER A 453 77.85 52.34 12.81
CA SER A 453 77.79 53.13 14.04
C SER A 453 78.59 52.47 15.18
N SER A 454 79.89 52.71 15.20
CA SER A 454 80.78 52.16 16.22
C SER A 454 80.57 52.87 17.58
N PRO A 455 80.34 52.13 18.69
CA PRO A 455 80.18 52.74 20.01
C PRO A 455 81.42 53.52 20.46
N SER A 456 81.22 54.69 21.07
CA SER A 456 82.30 55.50 21.62
C SER A 456 82.90 54.90 22.90
N ASP A 457 82.08 54.17 23.68
CA ASP A 457 82.55 53.42 24.84
C ASP A 457 83.15 52.06 24.41
N ARG A 458 84.43 51.87 24.77
CA ARG A 458 85.22 50.67 24.49
C ARG A 458 84.60 49.41 25.11
N GLN A 459 84.02 49.51 26.32
CA GLN A 459 83.40 48.36 26.99
C GLN A 459 82.11 47.95 26.30
N GLN A 460 81.25 48.93 25.97
CA GLN A 460 80.05 48.69 25.17
C GLN A 460 80.37 48.07 23.81
N TRP A 461 81.45 48.49 23.14
CA TRP A 461 81.86 47.90 21.87
C TRP A 461 82.28 46.43 22.00
N LYS A 462 83.11 46.12 23.00
CA LYS A 462 83.53 44.75 23.31
C LYS A 462 82.32 43.86 23.61
N ALA A 463 81.37 44.32 24.43
CA ALA A 463 80.17 43.59 24.77
C ALA A 463 79.29 43.26 23.54
N LYS A 464 79.10 44.22 22.62
CA LYS A 464 78.31 43.98 21.39
C LYS A 464 78.97 42.95 20.47
N ILE A 465 80.31 42.99 20.32
CA ILE A 465 81.03 42.01 19.51
C ILE A 465 80.98 40.64 20.17
N GLN A 466 81.14 40.55 21.50
CA GLN A 466 80.99 39.28 22.22
C GLN A 466 79.57 38.71 22.05
N GLY A 467 78.53 39.55 22.05
CA GLY A 467 77.16 39.12 21.77
C GLY A 467 76.99 38.51 20.37
N VAL A 468 77.69 39.04 19.35
CA VAL A 468 77.72 38.43 18.00
C VAL A 468 78.45 37.08 18.02
N ILE A 469 79.58 36.96 18.73
CA ILE A 469 80.30 35.69 18.88
C ILE A 469 79.41 34.64 19.53
N ASN A 470 78.81 34.95 20.69
CA ASN A 470 77.93 34.04 21.42
C ASN A 470 76.77 33.57 20.54
N GLN A 471 76.19 34.47 19.72
CA GLN A 471 75.13 34.10 18.79
C GLN A 471 75.64 33.14 17.69
N LEU A 472 76.79 33.44 17.09
CA LEU A 472 77.38 32.58 16.04
C LEU A 472 77.82 31.21 16.57
N GLU A 473 78.22 31.11 17.84
CA GLU A 473 78.59 29.84 18.48
C GLU A 473 77.41 28.86 18.62
N THR A 474 76.17 29.36 18.57
CA THR A 474 74.97 28.50 18.58
C THR A 474 74.69 27.78 17.25
N VAL A 475 75.41 28.14 16.17
CA VAL A 475 75.28 27.46 14.88
C VAL A 475 75.81 26.04 14.99
N ARG A 476 74.94 25.04 14.78
CA ARG A 476 75.29 23.61 14.86
C ARG A 476 76.31 23.23 13.78
N SER A 477 77.27 22.36 14.14
CA SER A 477 78.40 21.95 13.29
C SER A 477 78.03 21.20 12.00
N GLN A 478 76.84 20.60 11.94
CA GLN A 478 76.35 19.84 10.79
C GLN A 478 75.50 20.67 9.81
N THR A 479 75.59 22.00 9.87
CA THR A 479 74.85 22.91 8.98
C THR A 479 75.75 23.51 7.90
N THR A 480 75.19 23.93 6.77
CA THR A 480 75.95 24.65 5.73
C THR A 480 76.41 26.03 6.21
N SER A 481 75.75 26.57 7.23
CA SER A 481 76.05 27.86 7.85
C SER A 481 77.28 27.81 8.78
N TYR A 482 77.66 26.63 9.27
CA TYR A 482 78.73 26.48 10.25
C TYR A 482 80.10 27.00 9.80
N PRO A 483 80.62 26.68 8.59
CA PRO A 483 81.91 27.21 8.15
C PRO A 483 81.93 28.74 8.10
N LYS A 484 80.81 29.35 7.69
CA LYS A 484 80.68 30.82 7.68
C LYS A 484 80.63 31.38 9.09
N ALA A 485 79.92 30.73 10.01
CA ALA A 485 79.88 31.13 11.42
C ALA A 485 81.29 31.12 12.05
N GLN A 486 82.05 30.04 11.85
CA GLN A 486 83.42 29.91 12.36
C GLN A 486 84.36 30.99 11.81
N ARG A 487 84.22 31.33 10.52
CA ARG A 487 84.98 32.43 9.92
C ARG A 487 84.63 33.77 10.55
N LEU A 488 83.35 34.06 10.77
CA LEU A 488 82.89 35.30 11.41
C LEU A 488 83.33 35.39 12.87
N ILE A 489 83.28 34.29 13.63
CA ILE A 489 83.79 34.20 15.01
C ILE A 489 85.28 34.56 15.04
N THR A 490 86.08 33.97 14.16
CA THR A 490 87.54 34.24 14.09
C THR A 490 87.82 35.72 13.81
N LEU A 491 87.07 36.34 12.89
CA LEU A 491 87.20 37.77 12.58
C LEU A 491 86.79 38.66 13.76
N ALA A 492 85.68 38.33 14.42
CA ALA A 492 85.19 39.05 15.59
C ALA A 492 86.17 38.96 16.78
N GLN A 493 86.76 37.79 17.03
CA GLN A 493 87.78 37.58 18.06
C GLN A 493 89.04 38.42 17.81
N ARG A 494 89.54 38.45 16.56
CA ARG A 494 90.66 39.34 16.20
C ARG A 494 90.31 40.82 16.41
N ARG A 495 89.06 41.22 16.11
CA ARG A 495 88.63 42.60 16.34
C ARG A 495 88.59 42.94 17.83
N LEU A 496 88.12 42.04 18.70
CA LEU A 496 88.13 42.23 20.16
C LEU A 496 89.53 42.47 20.74
N GLN A 497 90.55 41.78 20.20
CA GLN A 497 91.95 41.95 20.61
C GLN A 497 92.50 43.34 20.24
N ASN A 498 91.99 43.91 19.14
CA ASN A 498 92.43 45.19 18.59
C ASN A 498 91.61 46.39 19.04
N ILE A 499 90.58 46.17 19.88
CA ILE A 499 89.76 47.24 20.49
C ILE A 499 90.35 47.62 21.81
#